data_AF-A0AAW9IHP8-F1
#
_entry.id   AF-A0AAW9IHP8-F1
#
_cell.length_a   1.000
_cell.length_b   1.000
_cell.length_c   1.000
_cell.angle_alpha   90.00
_cell.angle_beta   90.00
_cell.angle_gamma   90.00
#
_symmetry.space_group_name_H-M   'P 1'
#
loop_
_entity.id
_entity.type
_entity.pdbx_description
1 polymer ?
#
loop_
_entity_poly.entity_id
_entity_poly.type
_entity_poly.pdbx_seq_one_letter_code
_entity_poly.pdbx_strand_id
1 'polypeptide(L)'
;MEIIGKIVVYIIMFCAVVGAIASIVKEESELGNQFLEGINSIGAIFLPVAGIMASAPFITKFVSTIFGPLFQAVGADPAMAATTFIAVDMGGYQLAEALASTKESWIMAMTTGYMAGATIVFSIPVGLKMIGKKDHKYLALGMMSGILTIPIGVLTSSLFIALNKPFVRDIISTDAASTYQLLL
;
A
#
# COMPACT_ATOMS: atom_id res chain seq x y z
N MET A 1 3.26 -17.87 -9.65
CA MET A 1 2.60 -16.58 -9.30
C MET A 1 2.50 -15.60 -10.46
N GLU A 2 3.45 -15.55 -11.41
CA GLU A 2 3.38 -14.62 -12.56
C GLU A 2 2.15 -14.80 -13.46
N ILE A 3 1.70 -16.05 -13.66
CA ILE A 3 0.54 -16.34 -14.54
C ILE A 3 -0.75 -15.71 -14.00
N ILE A 4 -0.98 -15.79 -12.69
CA ILE A 4 -2.19 -15.23 -12.05
C ILE A 4 -2.18 -13.70 -12.19
N GLY A 5 -1.05 -13.06 -11.89
CA GLY A 5 -0.91 -11.61 -12.04
C GLY A 5 -1.15 -11.17 -13.48
N LYS A 6 -0.57 -11.86 -14.46
CA LYS A 6 -0.81 -11.58 -15.89
C LYS A 6 -2.28 -11.72 -16.26
N ILE A 7 -2.97 -12.77 -15.81
CA ILE A 7 -4.41 -12.96 -16.09
C ILE A 7 -5.23 -11.78 -15.52
N VAL A 8 -4.97 -11.38 -14.28
CA VAL A 8 -5.68 -10.26 -13.64
C VAL A 8 -5.45 -8.96 -14.43
N VAL A 9 -4.21 -8.68 -14.83
CA VAL A 9 -3.88 -7.50 -15.65
C VAL A 9 -4.61 -7.52 -16.99
N TYR A 10 -4.68 -8.68 -17.66
CA TYR A 10 -5.42 -8.79 -18.92
C TYR A 10 -6.92 -8.55 -18.75
N ILE A 11 -7.51 -9.00 -17.63
CA ILE A 11 -8.92 -8.73 -17.32
C ILE A 11 -9.15 -7.22 -17.13
N ILE A 12 -8.29 -6.56 -16.33
CA ILE A 12 -8.38 -5.11 -16.11
C ILE A 12 -8.25 -4.35 -17.43
N MET A 13 -7.29 -4.74 -18.27
CA MET A 13 -7.07 -4.13 -19.58
C MET A 13 -8.28 -4.30 -20.51
N PHE A 14 -8.88 -5.49 -20.53
CA PHE A 14 -10.09 -5.74 -21.30
C PHE A 14 -11.24 -4.84 -20.84
N CYS A 15 -11.49 -4.75 -19.54
CA CYS A 15 -12.52 -3.86 -18.98
C CYS A 15 -12.26 -2.39 -19.31
N ALA A 16 -10.99 -1.93 -19.24
CA ALA A 16 -10.62 -0.56 -19.58
C ALA A 16 -10.87 -0.25 -21.07
N VAL A 17 -10.53 -1.17 -21.98
CA VAL A 17 -10.79 -1.02 -23.42
C VAL A 17 -12.30 -0.98 -23.69
N VAL A 18 -13.08 -1.85 -23.05
CA VAL A 18 -14.55 -1.85 -23.17
C VAL A 18 -15.13 -0.53 -22.66
N GLY A 19 -14.68 -0.03 -21.51
CA GLY A 19 -15.10 1.26 -20.96
C GLY A 19 -14.73 2.44 -21.87
N ALA A 20 -13.53 2.43 -22.45
CA ALA A 20 -13.08 3.45 -23.39
C ALA A 20 -13.94 3.45 -24.67
N ILE A 21 -14.19 2.27 -25.27
CA ILE A 21 -15.06 2.15 -26.45
C ILE A 21 -16.48 2.59 -26.11
N ALA A 22 -17.01 2.20 -24.95
CA ALA A 22 -18.34 2.61 -24.49
C ALA A 22 -18.44 4.14 -24.38
N SER A 23 -17.41 4.81 -23.84
CA SER A 23 -17.37 6.28 -23.73
C SER A 23 -17.39 6.99 -25.08
N ILE A 24 -16.84 6.39 -26.14
CA ILE A 24 -16.80 6.98 -27.49
C ILE A 24 -18.11 6.72 -28.25
N VAL A 25 -18.63 5.50 -28.18
CA VAL A 25 -19.82 5.08 -28.96
C VAL A 25 -21.11 5.59 -28.35
N LYS A 26 -21.19 5.63 -27.01
CA LYS A 26 -22.38 6.03 -26.27
C LYS A 26 -21.99 6.71 -24.98
N GLU A 27 -21.77 8.02 -25.05
CA GLU A 27 -21.30 8.85 -23.94
C GLU A 27 -22.19 8.74 -22.69
N GLU A 28 -23.52 8.63 -22.86
CA GLU A 28 -24.47 8.44 -21.74
C GLU A 28 -24.54 7.00 -21.19
N SER A 29 -23.71 6.07 -21.69
CA SER A 29 -23.63 4.72 -21.15
C SER A 29 -23.08 4.74 -19.73
N GLU A 30 -23.70 3.98 -18.82
CA GLU A 30 -23.20 3.80 -17.46
C GLU A 30 -21.75 3.30 -17.43
N LEU A 31 -21.36 2.42 -18.35
CA LEU A 31 -19.98 1.94 -18.50
C LEU A 31 -19.01 3.04 -18.94
N GLY A 32 -19.43 3.90 -19.88
CA GLY A 32 -18.64 5.04 -20.35
C GLY A 32 -18.46 6.10 -19.26
N ASN A 33 -19.53 6.39 -18.51
CA ASN A 33 -19.50 7.30 -17.37
C ASN A 33 -18.55 6.81 -16.27
N GLN A 34 -18.57 5.52 -15.92
CA GLN A 34 -17.64 4.94 -14.95
C GLN A 34 -16.17 5.02 -15.42
N PHE A 35 -15.92 4.85 -16.72
CA PHE A 35 -14.58 5.03 -17.28
C PHE A 35 -14.10 6.48 -17.17
N LEU A 36 -14.96 7.45 -17.52
CA LEU A 36 -14.66 8.88 -17.41
C LEU A 36 -14.47 9.33 -15.96
N GLU A 37 -15.29 8.82 -15.03
CA GLU A 37 -15.14 9.07 -13.59
C GLU A 37 -13.79 8.58 -13.07
N GLY A 38 -13.32 7.42 -13.56
CA GLY A 38 -11.97 6.92 -13.32
C GLY A 38 -10.87 7.88 -13.79
N ILE A 39 -10.97 8.39 -15.03
CA ILE A 39 -10.01 9.38 -15.56
C ILE A 39 -10.02 10.68 -14.75
N ASN A 40 -11.21 11.20 -14.44
CA ASN A 40 -11.36 12.43 -13.67
C ASN A 40 -10.81 12.29 -12.23
N SER A 41 -10.83 11.08 -11.69
CA SER A 41 -10.28 10.77 -10.36
C SER A 41 -8.74 10.79 -10.33
N ILE A 42 -8.06 10.66 -11.47
CA ILE A 42 -6.58 10.61 -11.54
C ILE A 42 -5.98 11.87 -10.91
N GLY A 43 -6.52 13.06 -11.19
CA GLY A 43 -5.95 14.31 -10.67
C GLY A 43 -6.01 14.40 -9.14
N ALA A 44 -7.16 14.05 -8.56
CA ALA A 44 -7.36 14.10 -7.11
C ALA A 44 -6.51 13.06 -6.36
N ILE A 45 -6.26 11.90 -6.97
CA ILE A 45 -5.41 10.84 -6.41
C ILE A 45 -3.92 11.17 -6.61
N PHE A 46 -3.55 11.75 -7.75
CA PHE A 46 -2.16 12.05 -8.10
C PHE A 46 -1.53 13.08 -7.18
N LEU A 47 -2.25 14.16 -6.84
CA LEU A 47 -1.69 15.28 -6.08
C LEU A 47 -1.12 14.86 -4.70
N PRO A 48 -1.84 14.08 -3.86
CA PRO A 48 -1.28 13.54 -2.61
C PRO A 48 -0.05 12.64 -2.81
N VAL A 49 -0.11 11.73 -3.78
CA VAL A 49 0.98 10.75 -4.04
C VAL A 49 2.24 11.49 -4.50
N ALA A 50 2.11 12.41 -5.47
CA ALA A 50 3.20 13.24 -5.94
C ALA A 50 3.78 14.12 -4.83
N GLY A 51 2.93 14.67 -3.96
CA GLY A 51 3.35 15.45 -2.80
C GLY A 51 4.20 14.65 -1.81
N ILE A 52 3.80 13.41 -1.50
CA ILE A 52 4.57 12.51 -0.64
C ILE A 52 5.89 12.13 -1.31
N MET A 53 5.88 11.77 -2.60
CA MET A 53 7.10 11.43 -3.33
C MET A 53 8.10 12.60 -3.38
N ALA A 54 7.63 13.82 -3.63
CA ALA A 54 8.47 15.03 -3.59
C ALA A 54 9.00 15.31 -2.17
N SER A 55 8.23 14.97 -1.14
CA SER A 55 8.58 15.17 0.27
C SER A 55 9.36 14.01 0.88
N ALA A 56 9.55 12.90 0.15
CA ALA A 56 10.19 11.68 0.63
C ALA A 56 11.50 11.93 1.39
N PRO A 57 12.50 12.70 0.89
CA PRO A 57 13.74 12.91 1.63
C PRO A 57 13.54 13.61 2.99
N PHE A 58 12.57 14.52 3.08
CA PHE A 58 12.25 15.21 4.33
C PHE A 58 11.55 14.29 5.32
N ILE A 59 10.61 13.47 4.83
CA ILE A 59 9.90 12.48 5.64
C ILE A 59 10.87 11.41 6.13
N THR A 60 11.75 10.89 5.27
CA THR A 60 12.83 9.95 5.64
C THR A 60 13.66 10.50 6.78
N LYS A 61 14.11 11.76 6.68
CA LYS A 61 14.90 12.41 7.72
C LYS A 61 14.11 12.56 9.02
N PHE A 62 12.85 12.96 8.94
CA PHE A 62 11.97 13.10 10.10
C PHE A 62 11.75 11.76 10.82
N VAL A 63 11.36 10.72 10.07
CA VAL A 63 11.10 9.38 10.62
C VAL A 63 12.37 8.80 11.25
N SER A 64 13.51 8.89 10.55
CA SER A 64 14.79 8.40 11.06
C SER A 64 15.22 9.11 12.34
N THR A 65 14.96 10.42 12.46
CA THR A 65 15.39 11.21 13.62
C THR A 65 14.50 10.97 14.84
N ILE A 66 13.18 10.93 14.65
CA ILE A 66 12.21 10.86 15.75
C ILE A 66 11.90 9.41 16.14
N PHE A 67 11.59 8.58 15.15
CA PHE A 67 11.12 7.20 15.37
C PHE A 67 12.24 6.16 15.21
N GLY A 68 13.31 6.48 14.47
CA GLY A 68 14.44 5.59 14.29
C GLY A 68 15.03 5.05 15.59
N PRO A 69 15.40 5.91 16.58
CA PRO A 69 15.94 5.44 17.85
C PRO A 69 14.96 4.58 18.65
N LEU A 70 13.66 4.90 18.59
CA LEU A 70 12.62 4.15 19.30
C LEU A 70 12.47 2.73 18.71
N PHE A 71 12.40 2.63 17.39
CA PHE A 71 12.26 1.35 16.70
C PHE A 71 13.53 0.50 16.86
N GLN A 72 14.71 1.10 16.70
CA GLN A 72 15.98 0.40 16.93
C GLN A 72 16.13 -0.09 18.38
N ALA A 73 15.66 0.66 19.37
CA ALA A 73 15.70 0.24 20.78
C ALA A 73 14.87 -1.03 21.05
N VAL A 74 13.82 -1.27 20.27
CA VAL A 74 12.97 -2.48 20.35
C VAL A 74 13.43 -3.55 19.34
N GLY A 75 14.53 -3.30 18.61
CA GLY A 75 15.07 -4.21 17.59
C GLY A 75 14.29 -4.20 16.26
N ALA A 76 13.45 -3.20 16.03
CA ALA A 76 12.68 -3.03 14.81
C ALA A 76 13.35 -2.05 13.84
N ASP A 77 13.11 -2.24 12.54
CA ASP A 77 13.65 -1.37 11.49
C ASP A 77 12.84 -0.07 11.38
N PRO A 78 13.47 1.11 11.25
CA PRO A 78 12.79 2.39 11.08
C PRO A 78 11.82 2.44 9.88
N ALA A 79 12.02 1.61 8.85
CA ALA A 79 11.11 1.50 7.71
C ALA A 79 9.69 1.07 8.13
N MET A 80 9.55 0.27 9.18
CA MET A 80 8.23 -0.13 9.70
C MET A 80 7.45 1.06 10.27
N ALA A 81 8.14 2.04 10.86
CA ALA A 81 7.51 3.25 11.36
C ALA A 81 6.94 4.07 10.19
N ALA A 82 7.72 4.23 9.11
CA ALA A 82 7.29 4.97 7.93
C ALA A 82 6.03 4.40 7.29
N THR A 83 5.97 3.08 7.07
CA THR A 83 4.83 2.44 6.42
C THR A 83 3.59 2.34 7.30
N THR A 84 3.74 2.49 8.62
CA THR A 84 2.61 2.59 9.55
C THR A 84 1.85 3.91 9.37
N PHE A 85 2.56 5.01 9.08
CA PHE A 85 1.96 6.34 8.92
C PHE A 85 1.69 6.72 7.47
N ILE A 86 2.39 6.12 6.52
CA ILE A 86 2.21 6.38 5.09
C ILE A 86 1.88 5.06 4.41
N ALA A 87 0.66 5.00 3.87
CA ALA A 87 0.20 3.83 3.15
C ALA A 87 1.09 3.54 1.94
N VAL A 88 1.23 2.25 1.62
CA VAL A 88 2.18 1.75 0.61
C VAL A 88 1.85 2.30 -0.79
N ASP A 89 0.56 2.46 -1.09
CA ASP A 89 0.02 3.04 -2.33
C ASP A 89 0.19 4.56 -2.43
N MET A 90 0.41 5.25 -1.31
CA MET A 90 0.63 6.69 -1.25
C MET A 90 2.11 7.11 -1.28
N GLY A 91 3.02 6.19 -1.64
CA GLY A 91 4.46 6.42 -1.65
C GLY A 91 5.21 5.83 -0.45
N GLY A 92 4.50 5.13 0.45
CA GLY A 92 5.10 4.40 1.57
C GLY A 92 6.06 3.30 1.12
N TYR A 93 5.85 2.72 -0.07
CA TYR A 93 6.75 1.73 -0.67
C TYR A 93 8.17 2.26 -0.86
N GLN A 94 8.30 3.41 -1.53
CA GLN A 94 9.58 4.05 -1.84
C GLN A 94 10.22 4.60 -0.56
N LEU A 95 9.40 5.11 0.36
CA LEU A 95 9.89 5.57 1.66
C LEU A 95 10.46 4.42 2.50
N ALA A 96 9.81 3.26 2.50
CA ALA A 96 10.29 2.07 3.18
C ALA A 96 11.61 1.57 2.58
N GLU A 97 11.73 1.57 1.25
CA GLU A 97 12.96 1.18 0.55
C GLU A 97 14.12 2.09 0.94
N ALA A 98 13.87 3.40 1.05
CA ALA A 98 14.90 4.38 1.43
C ALA A 98 15.33 4.29 2.90
N LEU A 99 14.49 3.74 3.77
CA LEU A 99 14.74 3.63 5.22
C LEU A 99 15.22 2.26 5.66
N ALA A 100 14.88 1.21 4.91
CA ALA A 100 15.13 -0.16 5.32
C ALA A 100 16.62 -0.49 5.30
N SER A 101 17.07 -1.18 6.35
CA SER A 101 18.46 -1.64 6.45
C SER A 101 18.73 -2.87 5.57
N THR A 102 17.70 -3.67 5.33
CA THR A 102 17.75 -4.93 4.56
C THR A 102 16.49 -5.08 3.69
N LYS A 103 16.54 -5.96 2.69
CA LYS A 103 15.36 -6.25 1.85
C LYS A 103 14.26 -6.95 2.64
N GLU A 104 14.64 -7.75 3.63
CA GLU A 104 13.72 -8.39 4.58
C GLU A 104 12.99 -7.34 5.40
N SER A 105 13.72 -6.37 5.98
CA SER A 105 13.14 -5.23 6.70
C SER A 105 12.17 -4.46 5.82
N TRP A 106 12.52 -4.24 4.55
CA TRP A 106 11.65 -3.56 3.60
C TRP A 106 10.35 -4.31 3.35
N ILE A 107 10.41 -5.62 3.14
CA ILE A 107 9.20 -6.44 2.89
C ILE A 107 8.34 -6.57 4.15
N MET A 108 8.95 -6.69 5.33
CA MET A 108 8.22 -6.66 6.60
C MET A 108 7.54 -5.29 6.82
N ALA A 109 8.23 -4.19 6.49
CA ALA A 109 7.66 -2.85 6.53
C ALA A 109 6.48 -2.72 5.55
N MET A 110 6.58 -3.26 4.34
CA MET A 110 5.45 -3.26 3.38
C MET A 110 4.26 -4.05 3.89
N THR A 111 4.49 -5.25 4.44
CA THR A 111 3.42 -6.08 5.02
C THR A 111 2.70 -5.33 6.13
N THR A 112 3.47 -4.67 6.99
CA THR A 112 2.93 -3.79 8.05
C THR A 112 2.14 -2.63 7.44
N GLY A 113 2.65 -1.99 6.39
CA GLY A 113 1.99 -0.86 5.73
C GLY A 113 0.67 -1.21 5.05
N TYR A 114 0.59 -2.38 4.41
CA TYR A 114 -0.66 -2.86 3.80
C TYR A 114 -1.77 -3.08 4.83
N MET A 115 -1.41 -3.47 6.06
CA MET A 115 -2.37 -3.70 7.13
C MET A 115 -2.67 -2.42 7.92
N ALA A 116 -1.63 -1.72 8.40
CA ALA A 116 -1.72 -0.57 9.29
C ALA A 116 -1.94 0.75 8.54
N GLY A 117 -1.06 1.07 7.58
CA GLY A 117 -1.05 2.36 6.88
C GLY A 117 -2.36 2.62 6.15
N ALA A 118 -2.86 1.64 5.42
CA ALA A 118 -4.16 1.74 4.74
C ALA A 118 -5.32 1.97 5.74
N THR A 119 -5.30 1.30 6.89
CA THR A 119 -6.38 1.40 7.87
C THR A 119 -6.36 2.76 8.57
N ILE A 120 -5.19 3.21 9.03
CA ILE A 120 -5.01 4.43 9.82
C ILE A 120 -5.23 5.67 8.96
N VAL A 121 -4.62 5.72 7.77
CA VAL A 121 -4.58 6.92 6.93
C VAL A 121 -5.81 7.02 6.03
N PHE A 122 -6.40 5.90 5.63
CA PHE A 122 -7.51 5.88 4.68
C PHE A 122 -8.82 5.41 5.33
N SER A 123 -8.89 4.19 5.85
CA SER A 123 -10.16 3.60 6.30
C SER A 123 -10.81 4.37 7.46
N ILE A 124 -10.03 4.84 8.44
CA ILE A 124 -10.56 5.61 9.58
C ILE A 124 -11.11 6.98 9.13
N PRO A 125 -10.35 7.86 8.44
CA PRO A 125 -10.88 9.18 8.05
C PRO A 125 -12.05 9.09 7.07
N VAL A 126 -11.96 8.20 6.07
CA VAL A 126 -13.03 8.01 5.08
C VAL A 126 -14.28 7.46 5.75
N GLY A 127 -14.14 6.42 6.58
CA GLY A 127 -15.24 5.82 7.32
C GLY A 127 -15.96 6.83 8.21
N LEU A 128 -15.22 7.61 9.01
CA LEU A 128 -15.80 8.62 9.91
C LEU A 128 -16.53 9.74 9.16
N LYS A 129 -16.05 10.10 7.96
CA LYS A 129 -16.69 11.12 7.11
C LYS A 129 -17.97 10.62 6.45
N MET A 130 -18.03 9.33 6.10
CA MET A 130 -19.15 8.74 5.38
C MET A 130 -20.31 8.31 6.29
N ILE A 131 -20.02 7.83 7.50
CA ILE A 131 -21.06 7.28 8.39
C ILE A 131 -21.64 8.34 9.33
N GLY A 132 -22.89 8.13 9.75
CA GLY A 132 -23.55 8.99 10.73
C GLY A 132 -22.89 8.92 12.11
N LYS A 133 -22.94 10.02 12.88
CA LYS A 133 -22.33 10.13 14.22
C LYS A 133 -22.74 9.01 15.18
N LYS A 134 -23.98 8.52 15.06
CA LYS A 134 -24.51 7.40 15.87
C LYS A 134 -23.73 6.10 15.69
N ASP A 135 -23.10 5.92 14.52
CA ASP A 135 -22.41 4.69 14.13
C ASP A 135 -20.88 4.78 14.32
N HIS A 136 -20.35 5.95 14.68
CA HIS A 136 -18.92 6.18 14.95
C HIS A 136 -18.36 5.21 15.99
N LYS A 137 -19.15 4.88 17.01
CA LYS A 137 -18.75 3.90 18.03
C LYS A 137 -18.51 2.52 17.45
N TYR A 138 -19.40 2.05 16.57
CA TYR A 138 -19.28 0.71 15.96
C TYR A 138 -18.10 0.66 14.99
N LEU A 139 -17.89 1.73 14.22
CA LEU A 139 -16.71 1.87 13.36
C LEU A 139 -15.43 1.84 14.19
N ALA A 140 -15.34 2.64 15.25
CA ALA A 140 -14.15 2.69 16.10
C ALA A 140 -13.86 1.32 16.73
N LEU A 141 -14.87 0.61 17.23
CA LEU A 141 -14.71 -0.74 17.78
C LEU A 141 -14.18 -1.74 16.73
N GLY A 142 -14.73 -1.72 15.52
CA GLY A 142 -14.26 -2.58 14.43
C GLY A 142 -12.86 -2.24 13.94
N MET A 143 -12.51 -0.96 13.86
CA MET A 143 -11.16 -0.52 13.47
C MET A 143 -10.13 -0.92 14.53
N MET A 144 -10.46 -0.74 15.82
CA MET A 144 -9.57 -1.11 16.93
C MET A 144 -9.35 -2.62 17.00
N SER A 145 -10.40 -3.44 16.77
CA SER A 145 -10.22 -4.89 16.69
C SER A 145 -9.35 -5.30 15.50
N GLY A 146 -9.49 -4.63 14.35
CA GLY A 146 -8.62 -4.81 13.20
C GLY A 146 -7.16 -4.44 13.48
N ILE A 147 -6.90 -3.32 14.16
CA ILE A 147 -5.53 -2.91 14.52
C ILE A 147 -4.86 -3.95 15.42
N LEU A 148 -5.61 -4.55 16.35
CA LEU A 148 -5.09 -5.59 17.25
C LEU A 148 -4.66 -6.87 16.51
N THR A 149 -5.22 -7.17 15.34
CA THR A 149 -4.84 -8.36 14.55
C THR A 149 -3.65 -8.12 13.63
N ILE A 150 -3.20 -6.86 13.45
CA ILE A 150 -2.06 -6.52 12.57
C ILE A 150 -0.79 -7.29 12.95
N PRO A 151 -0.33 -7.33 14.22
CA PRO A 151 0.88 -8.06 14.56
C PRO A 151 0.78 -9.56 14.22
N ILE A 152 -0.41 -10.15 14.36
CA ILE A 152 -0.67 -11.54 14.00
C ILE A 152 -0.58 -11.73 12.48
N GLY A 153 -1.15 -10.81 11.70
CA GLY A 153 -1.09 -10.84 10.24
C GLY A 153 0.34 -10.65 9.71
N VAL A 154 1.11 -9.74 10.30
CA VAL A 154 2.52 -9.55 9.96
C VAL A 154 3.33 -10.80 10.34
N LEU A 155 3.15 -11.35 11.54
CA LEU A 155 3.84 -12.57 11.97
C LEU A 155 3.56 -13.75 11.06
N THR A 156 2.28 -14.01 10.76
CA THR A 156 1.88 -15.11 9.87
C THR A 156 2.46 -14.92 8.47
N SER A 157 2.40 -13.71 7.91
CA SER A 157 2.99 -13.39 6.61
C SER A 157 4.51 -13.61 6.61
N SER A 158 5.22 -13.11 7.62
CA SER A 158 6.66 -13.32 7.78
C SER A 158 7.02 -14.80 7.91
N LEU A 159 6.24 -15.58 8.65
CA LEU A 159 6.44 -17.03 8.78
C LEU A 159 6.26 -17.74 7.44
N PHE A 160 5.22 -17.38 6.67
CA PHE A 160 5.03 -17.92 5.32
C PHE A 160 6.20 -17.58 4.40
N ILE A 161 6.74 -16.36 4.48
CA ILE A 161 7.92 -15.94 3.71
C ILE A 161 9.15 -16.75 4.13
N ALA A 162 9.39 -16.90 5.44
CA ALA A 162 10.53 -17.66 5.98
C ALA A 162 10.50 -19.14 5.56
N LEU A 163 9.32 -19.76 5.52
CA LEU A 163 9.15 -21.16 5.12
C LEU A 163 9.32 -21.38 3.61
N ASN A 164 8.80 -20.47 2.79
CA ASN A 164 8.82 -20.63 1.33
C ASN A 164 10.08 -20.06 0.67
N LYS A 165 10.84 -19.21 1.38
CA LYS A 165 12.05 -18.51 0.91
C LYS A 165 11.93 -17.98 -0.53
N PRO A 166 10.91 -17.14 -0.80
CA PRO A 166 10.61 -16.74 -2.15
C PRO A 166 11.72 -15.87 -2.76
N PHE A 167 11.87 -15.97 -4.07
CA PHE A 167 12.74 -15.07 -4.83
C PHE A 167 11.98 -13.79 -5.17
N VAL A 168 12.61 -12.65 -4.86
CA VAL A 168 12.15 -11.31 -5.22
C VAL A 168 13.13 -10.64 -6.17
N ARG A 169 12.64 -9.62 -6.87
CA ARG A 169 13.42 -8.87 -7.85
C ARG A 169 14.41 -7.96 -7.15
N ASP A 170 15.58 -7.79 -7.78
CA ASP A 170 16.60 -6.93 -7.22
C ASP A 170 16.34 -5.44 -7.42
N ILE A 171 15.62 -5.13 -8.49
CA ILE A 171 15.24 -3.78 -8.92
C ILE A 171 13.72 -3.70 -9.06
N ILE A 172 13.18 -2.48 -8.93
CA ILE A 172 11.78 -2.20 -9.23
C ILE A 172 11.60 -2.29 -10.75
N SER A 173 11.15 -3.46 -11.20
CA SER A 173 10.89 -3.73 -12.62
C SER A 173 9.76 -4.74 -12.77
N THR A 174 8.99 -4.57 -13.84
CA THR A 174 7.92 -5.48 -14.26
C THR A 174 8.44 -6.71 -14.97
N ASP A 175 9.64 -6.65 -15.55
CA ASP A 175 10.17 -7.66 -16.48
C ASP A 175 11.50 -8.27 -16.03
N ALA A 176 12.12 -7.73 -14.98
CA ALA A 176 13.36 -8.27 -14.44
C ALA A 176 13.16 -9.64 -13.77
N ALA A 177 14.19 -10.48 -13.86
CA ALA A 177 14.22 -11.77 -13.18
C ALA A 177 14.25 -11.60 -11.65
N SER A 178 13.59 -12.51 -10.93
CA SER A 178 13.66 -12.59 -9.47
C SER A 178 14.94 -13.32 -9.05
N THR A 179 15.96 -12.58 -8.65
CA THR A 179 17.31 -13.09 -8.36
C THR A 179 17.65 -13.13 -6.87
N TYR A 180 16.95 -12.35 -6.04
CA TYR A 180 17.22 -12.25 -4.62
C TYR A 180 16.36 -13.21 -3.81
N GLN A 181 16.97 -14.12 -3.05
CA GLN A 181 16.23 -15.00 -2.15
C GLN A 181 16.05 -14.32 -0.80
N LEU A 182 14.80 -14.21 -0.33
CA LEU A 182 14.53 -13.67 0.99
C LEU A 182 14.92 -14.66 2.08
N LEU A 183 15.69 -14.17 3.05
CA LEU A 183 16.16 -14.93 4.20
C LEU A 183 15.66 -14.26 5.48
N LEU A 184 14.39 -14.54 5.78
CA LEU A 184 13.66 -14.04 6.93
C LEU A 184 13.78 -15.00 8.13
#